data_AF-A0A549TGQ1-F1
#
_entry.id   AF-A0A549TGQ1-F1
#
_cell.length_a   1.000
_cell.length_b   1.000
_cell.length_c   1.000
_cell.angle_alpha   90.00
_cell.angle_beta   90.00
_cell.angle_gamma   90.00
#
_symmetry.space_group_name_H-M   'P 1'
#
loop_
_entity.id
_entity.type
_entity.pdbx_description
1 polymer ?
#
loop_
_entity_poly.entity_id
_entity_poly.type
_entity_poly.pdbx_seq_one_letter_code
_entity_poly.pdbx_strand_id
1 'polypeptide(L)'
;MTLIDYGALALFAVLWIGYSWLTSGEPVLSRQSLNQAMAERRRQWIYNSLSRDLKMIDTQIMAGLQNGTAFFASTSIFAIGGCFALLGQTDRVDAVFRDLAFVEYSGRAAFEMKVVGLTALFGYSFFKFGWSYRLFNYCTILFGALPMMHDTHADRAARSAAARSAWV
;
A
#
# COMPACT_ATOMS: atom_id res chain seq x y z
N MET A 1 7.00 -12.24 -31.80
CA MET A 1 7.57 -11.72 -30.55
C MET A 1 8.95 -11.21 -30.89
N THR A 2 9.12 -9.91 -30.99
CA THR A 2 10.41 -9.32 -31.35
C THR A 2 11.33 -9.33 -30.13
N LEU A 3 12.65 -9.37 -30.32
CA LEU A 3 13.64 -9.20 -29.23
C LEU A 3 13.41 -7.90 -28.44
N ILE A 4 12.77 -6.91 -29.07
CA ILE A 4 12.40 -5.62 -28.49
C ILE A 4 11.28 -5.79 -27.44
N ASP A 5 10.32 -6.70 -27.64
CA ASP A 5 9.25 -6.98 -26.67
C ASP A 5 9.82 -7.53 -25.35
N TYR A 6 10.79 -8.46 -25.44
CA TYR A 6 11.49 -8.99 -24.28
C TYR A 6 12.34 -7.92 -23.58
N GLY A 7 13.00 -7.06 -24.35
CA GLY A 7 13.76 -5.92 -23.83
C GLY A 7 12.89 -4.93 -23.07
N ALA A 8 11.71 -4.58 -23.61
CA ALA A 8 10.76 -3.68 -22.97
C ALA A 8 10.21 -4.25 -21.65
N LEU A 9 9.95 -5.57 -21.61
CA LEU A 9 9.49 -6.25 -20.39
C LEU A 9 10.57 -6.34 -19.32
N ALA A 10 11.80 -6.65 -19.71
CA ALA A 10 12.93 -6.64 -18.79
C ALA A 10 13.16 -5.23 -18.24
N LEU A 11 13.10 -4.20 -19.09
CA LEU A 11 13.23 -2.81 -18.67
C LEU A 11 12.09 -2.37 -17.74
N PHE A 12 10.85 -2.78 -18.02
CA PHE A 12 9.71 -2.53 -17.14
C PHE A 12 9.88 -3.23 -15.78
N ALA A 13 10.31 -4.49 -15.77
CA ALA A 13 10.57 -5.22 -14.53
C ALA A 13 11.71 -4.59 -13.72
N VAL A 14 12.79 -4.16 -14.38
CA VAL A 14 13.92 -3.48 -13.74
C VAL A 14 13.52 -2.10 -13.21
N LEU A 15 12.75 -1.32 -13.97
CA LEU A 15 12.20 -0.04 -13.51
C LEU A 15 11.21 -0.23 -12.37
N TRP A 16 10.39 -1.27 -12.41
CA TRP A 16 9.43 -1.60 -11.36
C TRP A 16 10.12 -2.04 -10.08
N ILE A 17 11.06 -2.98 -10.16
CA ILE A 17 11.86 -3.44 -9.01
C ILE A 17 12.70 -2.28 -8.49
N GLY A 18 13.33 -1.50 -9.38
CA GLY A 18 14.10 -0.32 -9.05
C GLY A 18 13.26 0.75 -8.36
N TYR A 19 12.04 1.04 -8.85
CA TYR A 19 11.11 1.98 -8.22
C TYR A 19 10.59 1.44 -6.88
N SER A 20 10.23 0.17 -6.81
CA SER A 20 9.78 -0.48 -5.58
C SER A 20 10.88 -0.48 -4.52
N TRP A 21 12.13 -0.72 -4.92
CA TRP A 21 13.30 -0.71 -4.04
C TRP A 21 13.71 0.71 -3.66
N LEU A 22 13.67 1.67 -4.57
CA LEU A 22 13.94 3.10 -4.29
C LEU A 22 12.87 3.71 -3.37
N THR A 23 11.63 3.23 -3.45
CA THR A 23 10.51 3.68 -2.59
C THR A 23 10.48 2.92 -1.26
N SER A 24 11.01 1.69 -1.21
CA SER A 24 11.07 0.87 0.03
C SER A 24 12.39 1.03 0.79
N GLY A 25 13.45 1.51 0.14
CA GLY A 25 14.78 1.70 0.71
C GLY A 25 14.88 2.99 1.51
N GLU A 26 15.85 3.01 2.43
CA GLU A 26 16.27 4.21 3.15
C GLU A 26 16.50 5.37 2.16
N PRO A 27 16.16 6.60 2.54
CA PRO A 27 16.17 7.72 1.60
C PRO A 27 17.58 7.93 1.06
N VAL A 28 17.78 7.56 -0.21
CA VAL A 28 19.04 7.79 -0.96
C VAL A 28 19.34 9.29 -1.10
N LEU A 29 18.33 10.15 -0.92
CA LEU A 29 18.49 11.60 -0.88
C LEU A 29 18.40 12.13 0.57
N SER A 30 19.40 12.94 0.93
CA SER A 30 19.49 13.80 2.12
C SER A 30 18.43 14.91 2.16
N ARG A 31 17.20 14.64 1.71
CA ARG A 31 16.02 15.48 1.93
C ARG A 31 15.11 14.69 2.87
N GLN A 32 14.62 15.34 3.92
CA GLN A 32 13.63 14.76 4.83
C GLN A 32 12.52 14.14 4.00
N SER A 33 12.49 12.81 3.91
CA SER A 33 11.49 12.13 3.11
C SER A 33 10.13 12.42 3.74
N LEU A 34 9.08 12.50 2.93
CA LEU A 34 7.72 12.70 3.43
C LEU A 34 7.38 11.67 4.53
N ASN A 35 7.95 10.45 4.43
CA ASN A 35 7.87 9.43 5.47
C ASN A 35 8.51 9.84 6.80
N GLN A 36 9.69 10.48 6.80
CA GLN A 36 10.31 11.02 8.02
C GLN A 36 9.49 12.16 8.61
N ALA A 37 9.01 13.09 7.78
CA ALA A 37 8.14 14.19 8.24
C ALA A 37 6.83 13.64 8.85
N MET A 38 6.24 12.62 8.23
CA MET A 38 5.04 11.94 8.74
C MET A 38 5.32 11.11 10.00
N ALA A 39 6.53 10.56 10.17
CA ALA A 39 6.94 9.91 11.41
C ALA A 39 7.00 10.92 12.58
N GLU A 40 7.55 12.11 12.35
CA GLU A 40 7.58 13.17 13.37
C GLU A 40 6.17 13.68 13.72
N ARG A 41 5.27 13.82 12.73
CA ARG A 41 3.87 14.18 13.00
C ARG A 41 3.12 13.08 13.76
N ARG A 42 3.38 11.80 13.47
CA ARG A 42 2.86 10.67 14.26
C ARG A 42 3.37 10.72 15.70
N ARG A 43 4.63 11.11 15.92
CA ARG A 43 5.19 11.34 17.27
C ARG A 43 4.35 12.32 18.07
N GLN A 44 4.16 13.50 17.49
CA GLN A 44 3.42 14.58 18.13
C GLN A 44 1.97 14.19 18.38
N TRP A 45 1.37 13.43 17.47
CA TRP A 45 0.02 12.91 17.63
C TRP A 45 -0.10 11.93 18.80
N ILE A 46 0.83 10.97 18.96
CA ILE A 46 0.85 10.05 20.11
C ILE A 46 1.02 10.80 21.43
N TYR A 47 1.97 11.75 21.52
CA TYR A 47 2.18 12.53 22.74
C TYR A 47 0.99 13.41 23.12
N ASN A 48 0.30 13.96 22.12
CA ASN A 48 -0.91 14.76 22.33
C ASN A 48 -2.11 13.89 22.73
N SER A 49 -2.23 12.69 22.16
CA SER A 49 -3.29 11.72 22.47
C SER A 49 -3.23 11.23 23.93
N LEU A 50 -2.02 11.16 24.52
CA LEU A 50 -1.84 10.90 25.96
C LEU A 50 -2.46 11.97 26.88
N SER A 51 -2.59 13.21 26.42
CA SER A 51 -3.22 14.31 27.16
C SER A 51 -4.66 14.60 26.74
N ARG A 52 -5.29 13.76 25.92
CA ARG A 52 -6.71 13.91 25.55
C ARG A 52 -7.55 12.84 26.24
N ASP A 53 -8.69 13.26 26.78
CA ASP A 53 -9.70 12.38 27.37
C ASP A 53 -10.49 11.63 26.27
N LEU A 54 -10.77 12.29 25.15
CA LEU A 54 -11.53 11.74 24.02
C LEU A 54 -10.64 10.94 23.06
N LYS A 55 -10.13 9.80 23.52
CA LYS A 55 -9.36 8.84 22.68
C LYS A 55 -10.19 8.22 21.55
N MET A 56 -11.51 8.31 21.62
CA MET A 56 -12.46 7.80 20.61
C MET A 56 -12.27 8.47 19.24
N ILE A 57 -11.87 9.75 19.19
CA ILE A 57 -11.61 10.45 17.92
C ILE A 57 -10.36 9.88 17.23
N ASP A 58 -9.30 9.62 18.00
CA ASP A 58 -8.04 9.09 17.48
C ASP A 58 -8.22 7.65 16.95
N THR A 59 -9.00 6.82 17.66
CA THR A 59 -9.36 5.48 17.19
C THR A 59 -10.24 5.49 15.93
N GLN A 60 -11.12 6.50 15.78
CA GLN A 60 -11.92 6.66 14.55
C GLN A 60 -11.05 7.06 13.35
N ILE A 61 -10.04 7.92 13.53
CA ILE A 61 -9.09 8.27 12.47
C ILE A 61 -8.31 7.02 12.02
N MET A 62 -7.85 6.19 12.96
CA MET A 62 -7.19 4.90 12.64
C MET A 62 -8.13 3.94 11.90
N ALA A 63 -9.37 3.80 12.36
CA ALA A 63 -10.38 2.99 11.69
C ALA A 63 -10.66 3.49 10.26
N GLY A 64 -10.69 4.81 10.05
CA GLY A 64 -10.84 5.42 8.71
C GLY A 64 -9.69 5.05 7.76
N LEU A 65 -8.44 5.16 8.23
CA LEU A 65 -7.25 4.79 7.46
C LEU A 65 -7.20 3.28 7.17
N GLN A 66 -7.60 2.46 8.13
CA GLN A 66 -7.69 1.01 7.99
C GLN A 66 -8.75 0.61 6.94
N ASN A 67 -9.94 1.24 6.99
CA ASN A 67 -10.99 1.03 6.00
C ASN A 67 -10.55 1.45 4.59
N GLY A 68 -9.83 2.56 4.45
CA GLY A 68 -9.24 2.96 3.17
C GLY A 68 -8.29 1.91 2.61
N THR A 69 -7.43 1.35 3.45
CA THR A 69 -6.50 0.27 3.06
C THR A 69 -7.25 -1.01 2.65
N ALA A 70 -8.30 -1.37 3.40
CA ALA A 70 -9.15 -2.52 3.09
C ALA A 70 -9.92 -2.36 1.76
N PHE A 71 -10.37 -1.14 1.46
CA PHE A 71 -11.00 -0.82 0.19
C PHE A 71 -10.03 -1.02 -0.99
N PHE A 72 -8.82 -0.46 -0.91
CA PHE A 72 -7.80 -0.65 -1.96
C PHE A 72 -7.35 -2.12 -2.12
N ALA A 73 -7.28 -2.87 -1.01
CA ALA A 73 -7.01 -4.31 -1.07
C ALA A 73 -8.11 -5.04 -1.85
N SER A 74 -9.38 -4.76 -1.55
CA SER A 74 -10.53 -5.35 -2.25
C SER A 74 -10.56 -4.97 -3.74
N THR A 75 -10.31 -3.70 -4.07
CA THR A 75 -10.22 -3.26 -5.47
C THR A 75 -9.08 -3.95 -6.22
N SER A 76 -7.96 -4.24 -5.56
CA SER A 76 -6.85 -4.99 -6.17
C SER A 76 -7.27 -6.42 -6.51
N ILE A 77 -8.06 -7.10 -5.65
CA ILE A 77 -8.63 -8.43 -5.97
C ILE A 77 -9.55 -8.36 -7.18
N PHE A 78 -10.44 -7.37 -7.25
CA PHE A 78 -11.31 -7.19 -8.42
C PHE A 78 -10.52 -6.95 -9.70
N ALA A 79 -9.46 -6.14 -9.64
CA ALA A 79 -8.57 -5.90 -10.77
C ALA A 79 -7.86 -7.18 -11.22
N ILE A 80 -7.39 -8.02 -10.29
CA ILE A 80 -6.85 -9.36 -10.59
C ILE A 80 -7.90 -10.22 -11.30
N GLY A 81 -9.13 -10.28 -10.79
CA GLY A 81 -10.23 -11.01 -11.41
C GLY A 81 -10.54 -10.51 -12.83
N GLY A 82 -10.51 -9.19 -13.05
CA GLY A 82 -10.64 -8.58 -14.37
C GLY A 82 -9.52 -8.98 -15.32
N CYS A 83 -8.27 -9.03 -14.84
CA CYS A 83 -7.14 -9.50 -15.64
C CYS A 83 -7.30 -10.98 -16.05
N PHE A 84 -7.76 -11.84 -15.12
CA PHE A 84 -8.05 -13.24 -15.44
C PHE A 84 -9.21 -13.39 -16.44
N ALA A 85 -10.24 -12.57 -16.35
CA ALA A 85 -11.32 -12.54 -17.33
C ALA A 85 -10.82 -12.15 -18.73
N LEU A 86 -9.91 -11.17 -18.82
CA LEU A 86 -9.25 -10.77 -20.06
C LEU A 86 -8.37 -11.89 -20.65
N LEU A 87 -7.65 -12.65 -19.82
CA LEU A 87 -6.90 -13.83 -20.25
C LEU A 87 -7.83 -14.95 -20.78
N GLY A 88 -8.98 -15.17 -20.13
CA GLY A 88 -9.97 -16.16 -20.57
C GLY A 88 -10.73 -15.79 -21.84
N GLN A 89 -10.84 -14.49 -22.16
CA GLN A 89 -11.51 -13.96 -23.36
C GLN A 89 -10.56 -13.17 -24.28
N THR A 90 -9.28 -13.56 -24.35
CA THR A 90 -8.28 -12.85 -25.16
C THR A 90 -8.69 -12.73 -26.63
N ASP A 91 -9.35 -13.75 -27.20
CA ASP A 91 -9.78 -13.76 -28.60
C ASP A 91 -10.95 -12.79 -28.90
N ARG A 92 -11.81 -12.48 -27.92
CA ARG A 92 -12.89 -11.48 -28.06
C ARG A 92 -12.37 -10.06 -27.90
N VAL A 93 -11.41 -9.87 -27.01
CA VAL A 93 -10.74 -8.58 -26.80
C VAL A 93 -9.93 -8.22 -28.05
N ASP A 94 -9.23 -9.21 -28.63
CA ASP A 94 -8.57 -9.10 -29.94
C ASP A 94 -9.52 -8.58 -31.03
N ALA A 95 -10.69 -9.21 -31.17
CA ALA A 95 -11.67 -8.82 -32.20
C ALA A 95 -12.13 -7.36 -32.05
N VAL A 96 -12.28 -6.84 -30.83
CA VAL A 96 -12.66 -5.44 -30.57
C VAL A 96 -11.49 -4.48 -30.86
N PHE A 97 -10.26 -4.85 -30.52
CA PHE A 97 -9.09 -4.01 -30.79
C PHE A 97 -8.73 -3.94 -32.27
N ARG A 98 -9.00 -4.99 -33.06
CA ARG A 98 -8.85 -4.96 -34.52
C ARG A 98 -9.80 -3.96 -35.20
N ASP A 99 -10.96 -3.71 -34.61
CA ASP A 99 -11.92 -2.71 -35.09
C ASP A 99 -11.47 -1.27 -34.79
N LEU A 100 -10.55 -1.09 -33.83
CA LEU A 100 -9.91 0.20 -33.57
C LEU A 100 -8.65 0.35 -34.46
N ALA A 101 -8.81 1.03 -35.58
CA ALA A 101 -7.77 1.29 -36.60
C ALA A 101 -6.49 2.03 -36.12
N PHE A 102 -6.33 2.32 -34.83
CA PHE A 102 -5.25 3.11 -34.26
C PHE A 102 -4.19 2.32 -33.45
N VAL A 103 -4.34 1.00 -33.28
CA VAL A 103 -3.40 0.20 -32.46
C VAL A 103 -2.61 -0.77 -33.33
N GLU A 104 -1.31 -0.54 -33.48
CA GLU A 104 -0.40 -1.52 -34.11
C GLU A 104 -0.39 -2.82 -33.30
N TYR A 105 -0.74 -3.89 -33.99
CA TYR A 105 -1.09 -5.17 -33.38
C TYR A 105 0.16 -6.02 -33.12
N SER A 106 0.60 -6.16 -31.87
CA SER A 106 1.84 -6.89 -31.52
C SER A 106 1.67 -8.41 -31.31
N GLY A 107 0.52 -9.00 -31.68
CA GLY A 107 0.27 -10.45 -31.60
C GLY A 107 -0.26 -10.94 -30.23
N ARG A 108 -1.08 -12.00 -30.25
CA ARG A 108 -1.75 -12.59 -29.08
C ARG A 108 -0.82 -12.82 -27.89
N ALA A 109 0.35 -13.40 -28.13
CA ALA A 109 1.32 -13.69 -27.08
C ALA A 109 1.86 -12.43 -26.36
N ALA A 110 1.96 -11.28 -27.05
CA ALA A 110 2.39 -10.03 -26.43
C ALA A 110 1.29 -9.42 -25.55
N PHE A 111 0.02 -9.59 -25.94
CA PHE A 111 -1.11 -9.17 -25.12
C PHE A 111 -1.23 -10.02 -23.85
N GLU A 112 -1.18 -11.34 -23.97
CA GLU A 112 -1.19 -12.27 -22.84
C GLU A 112 -0.07 -11.93 -21.84
N MET A 113 1.14 -11.67 -22.33
CA MET A 113 2.29 -11.31 -21.49
C MET A 113 2.11 -9.98 -20.74
N LYS A 114 1.48 -8.98 -21.36
CA LYS A 114 1.14 -7.70 -20.70
C LYS A 114 0.11 -7.89 -19.60
N VAL A 115 -0.94 -8.69 -19.85
CA VAL A 115 -1.99 -8.94 -18.85
C VAL A 115 -1.45 -9.75 -17.68
N VAL A 116 -0.58 -10.74 -17.92
CA VAL A 116 0.12 -11.49 -16.85
C VAL A 116 0.99 -10.56 -16.01
N GLY A 117 1.73 -9.63 -16.64
CA GLY A 117 2.49 -8.60 -15.93
C GLY A 117 1.62 -7.70 -15.04
N LEU A 118 0.48 -7.23 -15.56
CA LEU A 118 -0.49 -6.43 -14.81
C LEU A 118 -1.08 -7.22 -13.62
N THR A 119 -1.36 -8.51 -13.83
CA THR A 119 -1.87 -9.43 -12.80
C THR A 119 -0.86 -9.59 -11.68
N ALA A 120 0.43 -9.78 -12.01
CA ALA A 120 1.51 -9.86 -11.02
C ALA A 120 1.65 -8.55 -10.23
N LEU A 121 1.46 -7.40 -10.89
CA LEU A 121 1.46 -6.07 -10.26
C LEU A 121 0.35 -5.94 -9.21
N PHE A 122 -0.88 -6.30 -9.59
CA PHE A 122 -2.01 -6.25 -8.67
C PHE A 122 -1.88 -7.28 -7.55
N GLY A 123 -1.31 -8.45 -7.83
CA GLY A 123 -0.94 -9.45 -6.83
C GLY A 123 0.03 -8.87 -5.80
N TYR A 124 1.11 -8.23 -6.25
CA TYR A 124 2.06 -7.55 -5.38
C TYR A 124 1.40 -6.44 -4.53
N SER A 125 0.57 -5.62 -5.18
CA SER A 125 -0.21 -4.56 -4.52
C SER A 125 -1.12 -5.12 -3.42
N PHE A 126 -1.83 -6.22 -3.70
CA PHE A 126 -2.67 -6.91 -2.74
C PHE A 126 -1.88 -7.35 -1.50
N PHE A 127 -0.72 -7.98 -1.68
CA PHE A 127 0.13 -8.37 -0.55
C PHE A 127 0.61 -7.15 0.25
N LYS A 128 1.07 -6.08 -0.41
CA LYS A 128 1.46 -4.83 0.28
C LYS A 128 0.32 -4.22 1.09
N PHE A 129 -0.90 -4.19 0.55
CA PHE A 129 -2.07 -3.71 1.29
C PHE A 129 -2.45 -4.63 2.44
N GLY A 130 -2.30 -5.95 2.28
CA GLY A 130 -2.49 -6.92 3.38
C GLY A 130 -1.51 -6.72 4.54
N TRP A 131 -0.22 -6.49 4.23
CA TRP A 131 0.79 -6.14 5.24
C TRP A 131 0.47 -4.81 5.95
N SER A 132 0.05 -3.79 5.18
CA SER A 132 -0.39 -2.51 5.74
C SER A 132 -1.59 -2.66 6.68
N TYR A 133 -2.59 -3.46 6.28
CA TYR A 133 -3.77 -3.75 7.10
C TYR A 133 -3.39 -4.43 8.42
N ARG A 134 -2.43 -5.36 8.40
CA ARG A 134 -1.91 -6.01 9.61
C ARG A 134 -1.20 -5.01 10.53
N LEU A 135 -0.39 -4.11 9.97
CA LEU A 135 0.29 -3.05 10.73
C LEU A 135 -0.72 -2.10 11.39
N PHE A 136 -1.80 -1.72 10.69
CA PHE A 136 -2.87 -0.91 11.28
C PHE A 136 -3.55 -1.61 12.45
N ASN A 137 -3.79 -2.91 12.39
CA ASN A 137 -4.35 -3.66 13.53
C ASN A 137 -3.42 -3.61 14.75
N TYR A 138 -2.10 -3.76 14.54
CA TYR A 138 -1.13 -3.62 15.63
C TYR A 138 -1.13 -2.22 16.23
N CYS A 139 -1.15 -1.17 15.41
CA CYS A 139 -1.28 0.20 15.88
C CYS A 139 -2.55 0.42 16.71
N THR A 140 -3.69 -0.12 16.29
CA THR A 140 -4.96 0.02 17.03
C THR A 140 -4.93 -0.67 18.38
N ILE A 141 -4.35 -1.89 18.47
CA ILE A 141 -4.16 -2.59 19.75
C ILE A 141 -3.29 -1.76 20.70
N LEU A 142 -2.23 -1.18 20.16
CA LEU A 142 -1.27 -0.39 20.91
C LEU A 142 -1.86 0.94 21.39
N PHE A 143 -2.69 1.58 20.56
CA PHE A 143 -3.51 2.74 20.96
C PHE A 143 -4.53 2.37 22.04
N GLY A 144 -5.13 1.18 21.97
CA GLY A 144 -6.03 0.67 23.00
C GLY A 144 -5.34 0.37 24.34
N ALA A 145 -4.03 0.10 24.32
CA ALA A 145 -3.21 -0.09 25.51
C ALA A 145 -2.72 1.23 26.15
N LEU A 146 -3.04 2.39 25.56
CA LEU A 146 -2.66 3.68 26.12
C LEU A 146 -3.48 3.98 27.39
N PRO A 147 -2.84 4.40 28.50
CA PRO A 147 -3.54 4.69 29.75
C PRO A 147 -4.50 5.88 29.62
N MET A 148 -5.61 5.83 30.36
CA MET A 148 -6.58 6.93 30.42
C MET A 148 -5.96 8.17 31.08
N MET A 149 -6.47 9.36 30.77
CA MET A 149 -5.92 10.63 31.27
C MET A 149 -5.84 10.66 32.80
N HIS A 150 -6.88 10.13 33.46
CA HIS A 150 -6.97 10.01 34.91
C HIS A 150 -5.79 9.23 35.54
N ASP A 151 -5.30 8.17 34.88
CA ASP A 151 -4.15 7.37 35.35
C ASP A 151 -2.80 8.02 35.00
N THR A 152 -2.71 8.74 33.88
CA THR A 152 -1.47 9.44 33.47
C THR A 152 -1.11 10.66 34.33
N HIS A 153 -2.08 11.25 35.03
CA HIS A 153 -1.82 12.33 35.99
C HIS A 153 -1.26 11.81 37.32
N ALA A 154 -1.55 10.54 37.67
CA ALA A 154 -1.07 9.89 38.89
C ALA A 154 0.38 9.39 38.76
N ASP A 155 0.82 8.97 37.57
CA ASP A 155 2.17 8.45 37.37
C ASP A 155 2.83 8.90 36.05
N ARG A 156 3.79 9.83 36.16
CA ARG A 156 4.61 10.32 35.03
C ARG A 156 5.48 9.21 34.41
N ALA A 157 5.85 8.18 35.18
CA ALA A 157 6.66 7.07 34.67
C ALA A 157 5.84 6.20 33.71
N ALA A 158 4.57 5.90 34.05
CA ALA A 158 3.63 5.17 33.21
C ALA A 158 3.39 5.87 31.85
N ARG A 159 3.31 7.21 31.84
CA ARG A 159 3.18 8.01 30.60
C ARG A 159 4.38 7.82 29.65
N SER A 160 5.59 7.78 30.21
CA SER A 160 6.81 7.59 29.41
C SER A 160 6.95 6.15 28.88
N ALA A 161 6.48 5.16 29.64
CA ALA A 161 6.49 3.75 29.24
C ALA A 161 5.49 3.46 28.12
N ALA A 162 4.26 3.99 28.24
CA ALA A 162 3.23 3.85 27.22
C ALA A 162 3.62 4.56 25.90
N ALA A 163 4.28 5.73 25.98
CA ALA A 163 4.82 6.40 24.80
C ALA A 163 5.93 5.58 24.11
N ARG A 164 6.76 4.85 24.87
CA ARG A 164 7.82 3.99 24.31
C ARG A 164 7.25 2.72 23.69
N SER A 165 6.25 2.08 24.30
CA SER A 165 5.61 0.91 23.71
C SER A 165 4.84 1.27 22.44
N ALA A 166 4.22 2.47 22.40
CA ALA A 166 3.50 2.99 21.24
C ALA A 166 4.33 3.18 19.96
N TRP A 167 5.65 3.02 20.07
CA TRP A 167 6.64 3.30 19.03
C TRP A 167 7.33 2.07 18.43
N VAL A 168 7.11 0.87 19.00
CA VAL A 168 7.62 -0.40 18.47
C VAL A 168 6.58 -1.01 17.54
#